data_AF-A0A6J6ZEG1-F1
#
_entry.id   AF-A0A6J6ZEG1-F1
#
_cell.length_a   1.000
_cell.length_b   1.000
_cell.length_c   1.000
_cell.angle_alpha   90.00
_cell.angle_beta   90.00
_cell.angle_gamma   90.00
#
_symmetry.space_group_name_H-M   'P 1'
#
loop_
_entity.id
_entity.type
_entity.pdbx_description
1 polymer ?
#
loop_
_entity_poly.entity_id
_entity_poly.type
_entity_poly.pdbx_seq_one_letter_code
_entity_poly.pdbx_strand_id
1 'polypeptide(L)'
;MLLDSGRKASPGAVAALVGALGGDMRELQQAVSQIALDAPAGVIDEKYIDEFHQGRVETTGFDVADATIDGNLPTALISLRSAIETGTDPVMVTSAIASALRSLAKVSGSANGAKSFELAGQLGMAPWQIDKARRQLQGWTPRALSKAVQAIALADAQVKGAATDPIYALEKALATITAARAAR
;
A
#
# COMPACT_ATOMS: atom_id res chain seq x y z
N MET A 1 14.67 15.34 11.29
CA MET A 1 14.22 14.16 12.06
C MET A 1 15.30 13.08 12.15
N LEU A 2 15.68 12.36 11.08
CA LEU A 2 16.81 11.39 11.15
C LEU A 2 18.15 12.05 11.53
N LEU A 3 18.43 13.22 10.95
CA LEU A 3 19.60 14.04 11.27
C LEU A 3 19.56 14.58 12.71
N ASP A 4 18.37 14.91 13.23
CA ASP A 4 18.20 15.40 14.61
C ASP A 4 18.43 14.28 15.63
N SER A 5 18.20 13.02 15.24
CA SER A 5 18.54 11.81 16.02
C SER A 5 19.98 11.34 15.80
N GLY A 6 20.83 12.10 15.09
CA GLY A 6 22.24 11.75 14.83
C GLY A 6 22.45 10.60 13.83
N ARG A 7 21.41 10.21 13.08
CA ARG A 7 21.45 9.10 12.10
C ARG A 7 21.65 9.64 10.69
N LYS A 8 22.42 8.91 9.87
CA LYS A 8 22.60 9.19 8.44
C LYS A 8 21.82 8.15 7.62
N ALA A 9 21.11 8.61 6.59
CA ALA A 9 20.43 7.75 5.63
C ALA A 9 20.90 8.07 4.22
N SER A 10 20.96 7.06 3.35
CA SER A 10 21.23 7.28 1.93
C SER A 10 20.08 8.06 1.29
N PRO A 11 20.34 8.83 0.21
CA PRO A 11 19.28 9.50 -0.54
C PRO A 11 18.19 8.55 -1.03
N GLY A 12 18.55 7.32 -1.42
CA GLY A 12 17.57 6.33 -1.84
C GLY A 12 16.79 5.71 -0.67
N ALA A 13 17.37 5.58 0.52
CA ALA A 13 16.63 5.17 1.72
C ALA A 13 15.56 6.21 2.10
N VAL A 14 15.90 7.50 2.00
CA VAL A 14 14.94 8.60 2.20
C VAL A 14 13.84 8.57 1.14
N ALA A 15 14.21 8.36 -0.14
CA ALA A 15 13.24 8.25 -1.22
C ALA A 15 12.33 7.01 -1.08
N ALA A 16 12.87 5.89 -0.60
CA ALA A 16 12.11 4.67 -0.32
C ALA A 16 11.12 4.87 0.83
N LEU A 17 11.54 5.49 1.93
CA LEU A 17 10.69 5.82 3.08
C LEU A 17 9.54 6.75 2.70
N VAL A 18 9.86 7.86 2.02
CA VAL A 18 8.87 8.82 1.55
C VAL A 18 7.98 8.18 0.47
N GLY A 19 8.50 7.29 -0.36
CA GLY A 19 7.72 6.56 -1.37
C GLY A 19 6.78 5.50 -0.78
N ALA A 20 7.15 4.87 0.33
CA ALA A 20 6.34 3.87 1.01
C ALA A 20 5.23 4.51 1.86
N LEU A 21 5.54 5.60 2.57
CA LEU A 21 4.68 6.17 3.62
C LEU A 21 4.30 7.63 3.38
N GLY A 22 4.77 8.29 2.32
CA GLY A 22 4.56 9.73 2.09
C GLY A 22 3.11 10.14 1.79
N GLY A 23 2.20 9.17 1.63
CA GLY A 23 0.76 9.42 1.59
C GLY A 23 0.12 9.66 2.97
N ASP A 24 0.80 9.23 4.05
CA ASP A 24 0.37 9.39 5.43
C ASP A 24 1.53 9.94 6.28
N MET A 25 1.48 11.24 6.56
CA MET A 25 2.52 11.94 7.31
C MET A 25 2.69 11.41 8.75
N ARG A 26 1.64 10.82 9.34
CA ARG A 26 1.71 10.27 10.70
C ARG A 26 2.45 8.93 10.69
N GLU A 27 2.14 8.05 9.75
CA GLU A 27 2.88 6.80 9.57
C GLU A 27 4.35 7.05 9.22
N LEU A 28 4.62 8.02 8.33
CA LEU A 28 5.98 8.39 7.98
C LEU A 28 6.78 8.86 9.20
N GLN A 29 6.18 9.69 10.07
CA GLN A 29 6.84 10.11 11.31
C GLN A 29 7.14 8.94 12.25
N GLN A 30 6.18 8.03 12.43
CA GLN A 30 6.36 6.86 13.29
C GLN A 30 7.45 5.92 12.76
N ALA A 31 7.44 5.62 11.46
CA ALA A 31 8.46 4.79 10.83
C ALA A 31 9.85 5.43 10.90
N VAL A 32 9.95 6.74 10.64
CA VAL A 32 11.22 7.47 10.77
C VAL A 32 11.75 7.45 12.20
N SER A 33 10.88 7.64 13.20
CA SER A 33 11.25 7.53 14.61
C SER A 33 11.72 6.12 14.97
N GLN A 34 11.05 5.08 14.49
CA GLN A 34 11.42 3.71 14.80
C GLN A 34 12.73 3.30 14.12
N ILE A 35 12.92 3.65 12.84
CA ILE A 35 14.18 3.40 12.12
C ILE A 35 15.35 4.10 12.81
N ALA A 36 15.15 5.30 13.34
CA ALA A 36 16.21 6.01 14.05
C ALA A 36 16.69 5.26 15.32
N LEU A 37 15.80 4.51 15.97
CA LEU A 37 16.07 3.74 17.18
C LEU A 37 16.64 2.34 16.88
N ASP A 38 16.05 1.64 15.91
CA ASP A 38 16.31 0.23 15.67
C ASP A 38 17.49 -0.01 14.70
N ALA A 39 17.84 0.98 13.88
CA ALA A 39 18.84 0.78 12.84
C ALA A 39 20.25 0.48 13.40
N PRO A 40 20.96 -0.52 12.84
CA PRO A 40 22.33 -0.86 13.26
C PRO A 40 23.29 0.32 13.03
N ALA A 41 24.40 0.37 13.77
CA ALA A 41 25.37 1.46 13.65
C ALA A 41 25.88 1.58 12.19
N GLY A 42 25.68 2.74 11.56
CA GLY A 42 26.04 2.96 10.16
C GLY A 42 25.02 3.82 9.41
N VAL A 43 25.21 3.93 8.09
CA VAL A 43 24.27 4.60 7.18
C VAL A 43 23.08 3.67 6.93
N ILE A 44 21.87 4.20 7.09
CA ILE A 44 20.63 3.51 6.72
C ILE A 44 20.53 3.50 5.19
N ASP A 45 20.60 2.33 4.57
CA ASP A 45 20.56 2.14 3.12
C ASP A 45 19.20 1.61 2.64
N GLU A 46 19.01 1.52 1.32
CA GLU A 46 17.73 1.06 0.75
C GLU A 46 17.38 -0.37 1.17
N LYS A 47 18.41 -1.22 1.33
CA LYS A 47 18.24 -2.61 1.71
C LYS A 47 17.69 -2.72 3.13
N TYR A 48 18.20 -1.92 4.06
CA TYR A 48 17.65 -1.85 5.41
C TYR A 48 16.21 -1.35 5.41
N ILE A 49 15.86 -0.38 4.57
CA ILE A 49 14.47 0.09 4.45
C ILE A 49 13.56 -1.03 3.93
N ASP A 50 14.02 -1.80 2.94
CA ASP A 50 13.27 -2.94 2.40
C ASP A 50 13.09 -4.05 3.45
N GLU A 51 14.15 -4.39 4.20
CA GLU A 51 14.08 -5.31 5.34
C GLU A 51 13.22 -4.76 6.50
N PHE A 52 13.28 -3.46 6.77
CA PHE A 52 12.46 -2.79 7.79
C PHE A 52 10.97 -2.87 7.44
N HIS A 53 10.62 -2.73 6.16
CA HIS A 53 9.26 -2.95 5.68
C HIS A 53 8.84 -4.42 5.69
N GLN A 54 9.78 -5.36 5.52
CA GLN A 54 9.53 -6.79 5.63
C GLN A 54 9.43 -7.27 7.10
N GLY A 55 10.07 -6.57 8.04
CA GLY A 55 10.19 -6.98 9.46
C GLY A 55 9.14 -6.39 10.40
N ARG A 56 8.39 -5.36 9.99
CA ARG A 56 7.25 -4.86 10.76
C ARG A 56 6.05 -5.77 10.53
N VAL A 57 5.53 -6.33 11.62
CA VAL A 57 4.23 -7.05 11.76
C VAL A 57 3.00 -6.23 11.23
N GLU A 58 3.23 -5.04 10.66
CA GLU A 58 2.28 -4.23 9.88
C GLU A 58 2.16 -4.67 8.40
N THR A 59 2.87 -5.72 7.95
CA THR A 59 2.76 -6.25 6.57
C THR A 59 1.35 -6.72 6.21
N THR A 60 0.50 -6.98 7.20
CA THR A 60 -0.82 -7.61 7.03
C THR A 60 -1.78 -6.80 6.15
N GLY A 61 -1.82 -5.47 6.31
CA GLY A 61 -2.69 -4.59 5.50
C GLY A 61 -2.27 -4.53 4.03
N PHE A 62 -0.96 -4.57 3.77
CA PHE A 62 -0.41 -4.62 2.42
C PHE A 62 -0.59 -6.00 1.78
N ASP A 63 -0.46 -7.09 2.54
CA ASP A 63 -0.72 -8.45 2.08
C ASP A 63 -2.18 -8.62 1.67
N VAL A 64 -3.11 -8.05 2.44
CA VAL A 64 -4.53 -7.99 2.08
C VAL A 64 -4.71 -7.21 0.78
N ALA A 65 -4.10 -6.04 0.67
CA ALA A 65 -4.19 -5.21 -0.52
C ALA A 65 -3.65 -5.94 -1.76
N ASP A 66 -2.46 -6.54 -1.68
CA ASP A 66 -1.83 -7.25 -2.79
C ASP A 66 -2.70 -8.43 -3.25
N ALA A 67 -3.14 -9.29 -2.33
CA ALA A 67 -4.00 -10.41 -2.67
C ALA A 67 -5.33 -9.95 -3.30
N THR A 68 -5.89 -8.83 -2.82
CA THR A 68 -7.13 -8.25 -3.35
C THR A 68 -6.92 -7.70 -4.77
N ILE A 69 -5.84 -6.94 -4.99
CA ILE A 69 -5.49 -6.36 -6.29
C ILE A 69 -5.15 -7.45 -7.33
N ASP A 70 -4.53 -8.53 -6.87
CA ASP A 70 -4.20 -9.70 -7.69
C ASP A 70 -5.42 -10.61 -7.92
N GLY A 71 -6.60 -10.24 -7.40
CA GLY A 71 -7.85 -10.94 -7.64
C GLY A 71 -7.99 -12.27 -6.90
N ASN A 72 -7.12 -12.56 -5.93
CA ASN A 72 -7.12 -13.80 -5.16
C ASN A 72 -7.95 -13.63 -3.89
N LEU A 73 -9.27 -13.80 -4.02
CA LEU A 73 -10.21 -13.63 -2.90
C LEU A 73 -9.91 -14.58 -1.72
N PRO A 74 -9.64 -15.89 -1.91
CA PRO A 74 -9.30 -16.76 -0.79
C PRO A 74 -8.10 -16.27 0.02
N THR A 75 -7.00 -15.90 -0.65
CA THR A 75 -5.82 -15.36 0.05
C THR A 75 -6.12 -14.02 0.71
N ALA A 76 -6.86 -13.13 0.05
CA ALA A 76 -7.22 -11.83 0.64
C ALA A 76 -8.03 -11.97 1.93
N LEU A 77 -8.98 -12.91 1.99
CA LEU A 77 -9.78 -13.18 3.19
C LEU A 77 -8.96 -13.79 4.33
N ILE A 78 -8.05 -14.73 4.01
CA ILE A 78 -7.14 -15.31 4.99
C ILE A 78 -6.23 -14.23 5.56
N SER A 79 -5.60 -13.42 4.70
CA SER A 79 -4.74 -12.31 5.13
C SER A 79 -5.51 -11.29 5.95
N LEU A 80 -6.78 -11.02 5.62
CA LEU A 80 -7.63 -10.10 6.37
C LEU A 80 -7.89 -10.63 7.77
N ARG A 81 -8.27 -11.91 7.89
CA ARG A 81 -8.46 -12.55 9.20
C ARG A 81 -7.19 -12.49 10.04
N SER A 82 -6.04 -12.86 9.47
CA SER A 82 -4.75 -12.77 10.16
C SER A 82 -4.45 -11.34 10.61
N ALA A 83 -4.66 -10.35 9.74
CA ALA A 83 -4.48 -8.93 10.06
C ALA A 83 -5.27 -8.51 11.31
N ILE A 84 -6.58 -8.81 11.31
CA ILE A 84 -7.47 -8.44 12.41
C ILE A 84 -7.10 -9.20 13.70
N GLU A 85 -6.78 -10.49 13.61
CA GLU A 85 -6.35 -11.30 14.77
C GLU A 85 -5.05 -10.78 15.40
N THR A 86 -4.15 -10.22 14.59
CA THR A 86 -2.91 -9.59 15.06
C THR A 86 -3.09 -8.13 15.52
N GLY A 87 -4.32 -7.60 15.47
CA GLY A 87 -4.65 -6.26 15.96
C GLY A 87 -4.46 -5.13 14.95
N THR A 88 -4.35 -5.43 13.65
CA THR A 88 -4.34 -4.41 12.60
C THR A 88 -5.69 -3.67 12.58
N ASP A 89 -5.65 -2.34 12.65
CA ASP A 89 -6.86 -1.51 12.58
C ASP A 89 -7.52 -1.67 11.18
N PRO A 90 -8.83 -1.98 11.11
CA PRO A 90 -9.57 -2.03 9.85
C PRO A 90 -9.40 -0.80 8.94
N VAL A 91 -9.21 0.40 9.51
CA VAL A 91 -8.95 1.65 8.77
C VAL A 91 -7.60 1.58 8.03
N MET A 92 -6.60 0.90 8.58
CA MET A 92 -5.31 0.72 7.94
C MET A 92 -5.45 -0.19 6.71
N VAL A 93 -6.28 -1.23 6.82
CA VAL A 93 -6.57 -2.14 5.71
C VAL A 93 -7.29 -1.42 4.57
N THR A 94 -8.31 -0.60 4.87
CA THR A 94 -8.99 0.20 3.83
C THR A 94 -8.02 1.17 3.15
N SER A 95 -7.15 1.81 3.94
CA SER A 95 -6.17 2.77 3.46
C SER A 95 -5.12 2.12 2.55
N ALA A 96 -4.64 0.92 2.91
CA ALA A 96 -3.69 0.15 2.09
C ALA A 96 -4.28 -0.22 0.73
N ILE A 97 -5.51 -0.75 0.70
CA ILE A 97 -6.20 -1.10 -0.55
C ILE A 97 -6.45 0.15 -1.41
N ALA A 98 -6.91 1.24 -0.79
CA ALA A 98 -7.14 2.50 -1.49
C ALA A 98 -5.85 3.08 -2.09
N SER A 99 -4.73 2.98 -1.38
CA SER A 99 -3.41 3.39 -1.86
C SER A 99 -2.95 2.55 -3.06
N ALA A 100 -3.15 1.24 -3.01
CA ALA A 100 -2.82 0.33 -4.12
C ALA A 100 -3.66 0.66 -5.37
N LEU A 101 -4.98 0.85 -5.22
CA LEU A 101 -5.86 1.26 -6.33
C LEU A 101 -5.48 2.62 -6.91
N ARG A 102 -5.09 3.59 -6.07
CA ARG A 102 -4.60 4.90 -6.53
C ARG A 102 -3.31 4.77 -7.33
N SER A 103 -2.40 3.90 -6.91
CA SER A 103 -1.17 3.59 -7.64
C SER A 103 -1.47 3.00 -9.03
N LEU A 104 -2.40 2.06 -9.12
CA LEU A 104 -2.86 1.55 -10.42
C LEU A 104 -3.46 2.65 -11.29
N ALA A 105 -4.30 3.52 -10.72
CA ALA A 105 -4.93 4.62 -11.45
C ALA A 105 -3.89 5.60 -12.02
N LYS A 106 -2.91 6.02 -11.20
CA LYS A 106 -1.80 6.88 -11.62
C LYS A 106 -1.02 6.27 -12.80
N VAL A 107 -0.68 4.99 -12.70
CA VAL A 107 0.06 4.29 -13.74
C VAL A 107 -0.78 4.10 -15.00
N SER A 108 -2.09 3.84 -14.87
CA SER A 108 -3.01 3.69 -16.02
C SER A 108 -3.15 4.96 -16.86
N GLY A 109 -2.99 6.13 -16.25
CA GLY A 109 -3.02 7.43 -16.92
C GLY A 109 -1.66 7.91 -17.44
N SER A 110 -0.59 7.15 -17.21
CA SER A 110 0.77 7.53 -17.63
C SER A 110 1.05 7.15 -19.09
N ALA A 111 2.07 7.78 -19.69
CA ALA A 111 2.45 7.50 -21.08
C ALA A 111 2.90 6.04 -21.23
N ASN A 112 2.24 5.32 -22.14
CA ASN A 112 2.61 3.95 -22.51
C ASN A 112 4.06 3.93 -23.04
N GLY A 113 4.92 3.10 -22.44
CA GLY A 113 6.30 2.88 -22.89
C GLY A 113 7.39 3.72 -22.20
N ALA A 114 7.04 4.72 -21.38
CA ALA A 114 8.03 5.49 -20.62
C ALA A 114 8.75 4.63 -19.57
N LYS A 115 10.03 4.91 -19.28
CA LYS A 115 10.77 4.14 -18.26
C LYS A 115 10.30 4.52 -16.86
N SER A 116 10.30 3.56 -15.94
CA SER A 116 9.80 3.75 -14.57
C SER A 116 10.57 4.84 -13.81
N PHE A 117 11.86 5.04 -14.10
CA PHE A 117 12.67 6.13 -13.55
C PHE A 117 12.21 7.52 -14.03
N GLU A 118 11.78 7.65 -15.29
CA GLU A 118 11.29 8.91 -15.86
C GLU A 118 9.93 9.30 -15.27
N LEU A 119 9.10 8.29 -14.97
CA LEU A 119 7.79 8.48 -14.37
C LEU A 119 7.84 8.68 -12.84
N ALA A 120 8.93 8.30 -12.18
CA ALA A 120 9.03 8.34 -10.72
C ALA A 120 8.74 9.72 -10.14
N GLY A 121 9.36 10.76 -10.71
CA GLY A 121 9.14 12.15 -10.30
C GLY A 121 7.74 12.67 -10.65
N GLN A 122 7.17 12.26 -11.78
CA GLN A 122 5.84 12.71 -12.22
C GLN A 122 4.72 12.07 -11.40
N LEU A 123 4.83 10.78 -11.10
CA LEU A 123 3.81 10.02 -10.39
C LEU A 123 3.99 10.09 -8.86
N GLY A 124 5.15 10.55 -8.39
CA GLY A 124 5.54 10.52 -6.98
C GLY A 124 5.58 9.08 -6.45
N MET A 125 6.16 8.17 -7.24
CA MET A 125 6.21 6.73 -6.95
C MET A 125 7.63 6.21 -7.19
N ALA A 126 8.09 5.26 -6.39
CA ALA A 126 9.37 4.61 -6.66
C ALA A 126 9.29 3.76 -7.96
N PRO A 127 10.40 3.60 -8.71
CA PRO A 127 10.40 2.83 -9.96
C PRO A 127 9.83 1.41 -9.81
N TRP A 128 10.18 0.71 -8.73
CA TRP A 128 9.68 -0.64 -8.46
C TRP A 128 8.16 -0.70 -8.21
N GLN A 129 7.57 0.36 -7.60
CA GLN A 129 6.12 0.46 -7.41
C GLN A 129 5.41 0.67 -8.74
N ILE A 130 6.01 1.45 -9.64
CA ILE A 130 5.50 1.64 -11.00
C ILE A 130 5.55 0.31 -11.76
N ASP A 131 6.64 -0.44 -11.67
CA ASP A 131 6.77 -1.76 -12.31
C ASP A 131 5.78 -2.78 -11.74
N LYS A 132 5.61 -2.81 -10.41
CA LYS A 132 4.58 -3.62 -9.74
C LYS A 132 3.17 -3.26 -10.22
N ALA A 133 2.82 -1.97 -10.18
CA ALA A 133 1.52 -1.49 -10.62
C ALA A 133 1.27 -1.78 -12.11
N ARG A 134 2.27 -1.64 -12.98
CA ARG A 134 2.16 -2.01 -14.42
C ARG A 134 1.85 -3.49 -14.62
N ARG A 135 2.52 -4.38 -13.86
CA ARG A 135 2.24 -5.82 -13.92
C ARG A 135 0.83 -6.13 -13.47
N GLN A 136 0.41 -5.55 -12.34
CA GLN A 136 -0.94 -5.75 -11.82
C GLN A 136 -2.01 -5.20 -12.78
N LEU A 137 -1.78 -4.03 -13.36
CA LEU A 137 -2.69 -3.34 -14.27
C LEU A 137 -3.05 -4.17 -15.52
N GLN A 138 -2.23 -5.14 -15.93
CA GLN A 138 -2.57 -6.05 -17.04
C GLN A 138 -3.88 -6.81 -16.82
N GLY A 139 -4.25 -7.05 -15.56
CA GLY A 139 -5.51 -7.68 -15.18
C GLY A 139 -6.69 -6.72 -15.01
N TRP A 140 -6.51 -5.41 -15.20
CA TRP A 140 -7.51 -4.39 -14.87
C TRP A 140 -8.03 -3.66 -16.12
N THR A 141 -9.33 -3.34 -16.11
CA THR A 141 -9.94 -2.40 -17.06
C THR A 141 -10.31 -1.10 -16.35
N PRO A 142 -10.47 0.03 -17.08
CA PRO A 142 -10.89 1.30 -16.47
C PRO A 142 -12.21 1.19 -15.70
N ARG A 143 -13.17 0.41 -16.23
CA ARG A 143 -14.46 0.15 -15.59
C ARG A 143 -14.30 -0.68 -14.31
N ALA A 144 -13.48 -1.72 -14.33
CA ALA A 144 -13.18 -2.53 -13.16
C ALA A 144 -12.52 -1.70 -12.06
N LEU A 145 -11.55 -0.85 -12.43
CA LEU A 145 -10.85 0.03 -11.49
C LEU A 145 -11.80 1.06 -10.85
N SER A 146 -12.69 1.67 -11.64
CA SER A 146 -13.71 2.58 -11.11
C SER A 146 -14.65 1.89 -10.11
N LYS A 147 -15.09 0.67 -10.41
CA LYS A 147 -15.92 -0.14 -9.51
C LYS A 147 -15.18 -0.49 -8.21
N ALA A 148 -13.89 -0.84 -8.30
CA ALA A 148 -13.06 -1.14 -7.14
C ALA A 148 -12.86 0.09 -6.24
N VAL A 149 -12.61 1.27 -6.83
CA VAL A 149 -12.48 2.53 -6.09
C VAL A 149 -13.77 2.88 -5.35
N GLN A 150 -14.93 2.70 -5.97
CA GLN A 150 -16.22 2.92 -5.31
C GLN A 150 -16.45 1.93 -4.16
N ALA A 151 -16.10 0.66 -4.35
CA ALA A 151 -16.23 -0.37 -3.33
C ALA A 151 -15.38 -0.07 -2.09
N ILE A 152 -14.11 0.31 -2.28
CA ILE A 152 -13.24 0.64 -1.14
C ILE A 152 -13.63 1.95 -0.46
N ALA A 153 -14.12 2.95 -1.22
CA ALA A 153 -14.59 4.21 -0.64
C ALA A 153 -15.83 4.00 0.25
N LEU A 154 -16.74 3.12 -0.17
CA LEU A 154 -17.89 2.73 0.65
C LEU A 154 -17.44 2.03 1.95
N ALA A 155 -16.49 1.10 1.84
CA ALA A 155 -15.96 0.40 3.00
C ALA A 155 -15.24 1.35 3.97
N ASP A 156 -14.43 2.28 3.46
CA ASP A 156 -13.75 3.30 4.26
C ASP A 156 -14.75 4.17 5.05
N ALA A 157 -15.84 4.59 4.41
CA ALA A 157 -16.92 5.33 5.07
C ALA A 157 -17.62 4.48 6.15
N GLN A 158 -17.84 3.20 5.89
CA GLN A 158 -18.47 2.28 6.86
C GLN A 158 -17.56 2.01 8.07
N VAL A 159 -16.28 1.76 7.83
CA VAL A 159 -15.29 1.51 8.89
C VAL A 159 -15.11 2.77 9.76
N LYS A 160 -14.99 3.96 9.16
CA LYS A 160 -14.85 5.23 9.90
C LYS A 160 -16.13 5.73 10.53
N GLY A 161 -17.29 5.42 9.93
CA GLY A 161 -18.61 5.88 10.34
C GLY A 161 -19.28 5.06 11.43
N ALA A 162 -18.53 4.19 12.13
CA ALA A 162 -19.04 3.25 13.12
C ALA A 162 -20.13 2.31 12.57
N ALA A 163 -19.88 1.67 11.42
CA ALA A 163 -20.70 0.55 10.98
C ALA A 163 -20.82 -0.52 12.09
N THR A 164 -21.95 -1.22 12.12
CA THR A 164 -22.20 -2.30 13.08
C THR A 164 -21.17 -3.43 12.97
N ASP A 165 -20.58 -3.62 11.79
CA ASP A 165 -19.53 -4.61 11.54
C ASP A 165 -18.50 -4.09 10.49
N PRO A 166 -17.36 -3.52 10.94
CA PRO A 166 -16.27 -3.06 10.08
C PRO A 166 -15.57 -4.19 9.31
N ILE A 167 -15.55 -5.41 9.86
CA ILE A 167 -14.89 -6.56 9.25
C ILE A 167 -15.72 -7.03 8.06
N TYR A 168 -17.03 -7.15 8.25
CA TYR A 168 -17.94 -7.51 7.15
C TYR A 168 -17.91 -6.48 6.01
N ALA A 169 -17.79 -5.19 6.33
CA ALA A 169 -17.62 -4.14 5.32
C ALA A 169 -16.35 -4.36 4.46
N LEU A 170 -15.24 -4.74 5.10
CA LEU A 170 -13.99 -5.09 4.41
C LEU A 170 -14.16 -6.36 3.56
N GLU A 171 -14.69 -7.46 4.10
CA GLU A 171 -14.92 -8.71 3.36
C GLU A 171 -15.75 -8.47 2.09
N LYS A 172 -16.82 -7.68 2.22
CA LYS A 172 -17.68 -7.31 1.08
C LYS A 172 -16.92 -6.47 0.04
N ALA A 173 -16.05 -5.56 0.47
CA ALA A 173 -15.21 -4.79 -0.43
C ALA A 173 -14.23 -5.69 -1.19
N LEU A 174 -13.53 -6.58 -0.50
CA LEU A 174 -12.61 -7.57 -1.07
C LEU A 174 -13.32 -8.41 -2.15
N ALA A 175 -14.50 -8.96 -1.85
CA ALA A 175 -15.30 -9.73 -2.80
C ALA A 175 -15.70 -8.89 -4.02
N THR A 176 -16.08 -7.62 -3.80
CA THR A 176 -16.50 -6.71 -4.89
C THR A 176 -15.33 -6.35 -5.81
N ILE A 177 -14.16 -6.06 -5.24
CA ILE A 177 -12.94 -5.66 -5.96
C ILE A 177 -12.41 -6.84 -6.79
N THR A 178 -12.30 -8.02 -6.18
CA THR A 178 -11.83 -9.23 -6.87
C THR A 178 -12.79 -9.65 -7.99
N ALA A 179 -14.11 -9.57 -7.76
CA ALA A 179 -15.10 -9.83 -8.81
C ALA A 179 -15.06 -8.79 -9.94
N ALA A 180 -14.81 -7.51 -9.62
CA ALA A 180 -14.67 -6.46 -10.63
C ALA A 180 -13.49 -6.73 -11.58
N ARG A 181 -12.37 -7.24 -11.05
CA ARG A 181 -11.20 -7.66 -11.85
C ARG A 181 -11.51 -8.88 -12.72
N ALA A 182 -12.26 -9.85 -12.20
CA ALA A 182 -12.59 -11.09 -12.90
C ALA A 182 -13.61 -10.89 -14.05
N ALA A 183 -14.52 -9.92 -13.93
CA ALA A 183 -15.58 -9.64 -14.90
C ALA A 183 -15.09 -8.89 -16.17
N ARG A 184 -13.87 -9.21 -16.62
CA ARG A 184 -13.17 -8.57 -17.74
C ARG A 184 -13.87 -8.82 -19.08
#